data_AF-A0A7Y7DMU0-F1
#
_entry.id   AF-A0A7Y7DMU0-F1
#
_cell.length_a   1.000
_cell.length_b   1.000
_cell.length_c   1.000
_cell.angle_alpha   90.00
_cell.angle_beta   90.00
_cell.angle_gamma   90.00
#
_symmetry.space_group_name_H-M   'P 1'
#
loop_
_entity.id
_entity.type
_entity.pdbx_description
1 polymer ?
#
loop_
_entity_poly.entity_id
_entity_poly.type
_entity_poly.pdbx_seq_one_letter_code
_entity_poly.pdbx_strand_id
1 'polypeptide(L)'
;MNTTTATSLNYARSLTRVGLTTLILLSIPMLGNQLSSDVHWTLLDFAVMGSLLFVFGSVVTVAINLTPARLRLPFATAVTFAFVYLWAELAVGLFFNIGS
;
A
#
# COMPACT_ATOMS: atom_id res chain seq x y z
N MET A 1 18.75 -9.01 28.55
CA MET A 1 18.48 -8.44 27.21
C MET A 1 17.40 -9.31 26.59
N ASN A 2 16.20 -8.76 26.50
CA ASN A 2 14.98 -9.55 26.51
C ASN A 2 14.52 -9.65 25.06
N THR A 3 14.30 -10.86 24.56
CA THR A 3 13.96 -11.14 23.15
C THR A 3 12.68 -10.43 22.68
N THR A 4 11.84 -9.98 23.62
CA THR A 4 10.62 -9.20 23.40
C THR A 4 10.87 -7.74 23.01
N THR A 5 11.92 -7.09 23.51
CA THR A 5 12.25 -5.69 23.17
C THR A 5 12.87 -5.57 21.78
N ALA A 6 13.62 -6.59 21.35
CA ALA A 6 14.25 -6.62 20.02
C ALA A 6 13.22 -6.81 18.91
N THR A 7 12.18 -7.61 19.14
CA THR A 7 11.11 -7.85 18.16
C THR A 7 10.26 -6.60 17.95
N SER A 8 9.79 -5.94 19.01
CA SER A 8 8.95 -4.73 18.89
C SER A 8 9.64 -3.57 18.16
N LEU A 9 10.94 -3.36 18.38
CA LEU A 9 11.74 -2.37 17.64
C LEU A 9 11.84 -2.69 16.14
N ASN A 10 11.97 -3.97 15.79
CA ASN A 10 12.05 -4.40 14.39
C ASN A 10 10.71 -4.20 13.65
N TYR A 11 9.58 -4.44 14.33
CA TYR A 11 8.26 -4.15 13.79
C TYR A 11 8.05 -2.64 13.57
N ALA A 12 8.38 -1.81 14.56
CA ALA A 12 8.27 -0.35 14.45
C ALA A 12 9.11 0.19 13.28
N ARG A 13 10.38 -0.25 13.16
CA ARG A 13 11.25 0.12 12.03
C ARG A 13 10.70 -0.34 10.68
N SER A 14 9.99 -1.46 10.61
CA SER A 14 9.38 -1.94 9.38
C SER A 14 8.18 -1.08 8.97
N LEU A 15 7.33 -0.71 9.93
CA LEU A 15 6.20 0.19 9.68
C LEU A 15 6.65 1.61 9.30
N THR A 16 7.72 2.12 9.92
CA THR A 16 8.31 3.40 9.51
C THR A 16 8.78 3.36 8.05
N ARG A 17 9.40 2.26 7.62
CA ARG A 17 9.80 2.10 6.21
C ARG A 17 8.58 2.07 5.28
N VAL A 18 7.52 1.34 5.63
CA VAL A 18 6.27 1.32 4.85
C VAL A 18 5.68 2.73 4.71
N GLY A 19 5.61 3.47 5.82
CA GLY A 19 5.12 4.86 5.83
C GLY A 19 5.97 5.77 4.93
N LEU A 20 7.30 5.70 5.05
CA LEU A 20 8.21 6.48 4.21
C LEU A 20 8.06 6.13 2.72
N THR A 21 7.98 4.84 2.38
CA THR A 21 7.77 4.41 0.99
C THR A 21 6.43 4.89 0.44
N THR A 22 5.38 4.88 1.27
CA THR A 22 4.05 5.40 0.88
C THR A 22 4.11 6.89 0.59
N LEU A 23 4.76 7.67 1.46
CA LEU A 23 4.95 9.11 1.26
C LEU A 23 5.74 9.41 -0.01
N ILE A 24 6.85 8.69 -0.25
CA ILE A 24 7.66 8.87 -1.46
C ILE A 24 6.85 8.55 -2.73
N LEU A 25 6.05 7.49 -2.70
CA LEU A 25 5.19 7.13 -3.84
C LEU A 25 4.12 8.19 -4.11
N LEU A 26 3.49 8.75 -3.06
CA LEU A 26 2.51 9.83 -3.20
C LEU A 26 3.13 11.17 -3.62
N SER A 27 4.43 11.38 -3.40
CA SER A 27 5.11 12.57 -3.92
C SER A 27 5.08 12.64 -5.45
N ILE A 28 5.01 11.50 -6.16
CA ILE A 28 4.95 11.48 -7.62
C ILE A 28 3.69 12.18 -8.15
N PRO A 29 2.46 11.76 -7.79
CA PRO A 29 1.24 12.47 -8.20
C PRO A 29 1.13 13.87 -7.59
N MET A 30 1.68 14.11 -6.39
CA MET A 30 1.70 15.46 -5.82
C MET A 30 2.52 16.43 -6.66
N LEU A 31 3.69 16.00 -7.14
CA LEU A 31 4.48 16.78 -8.09
C LEU A 31 3.78 16.86 -9.45
N GLY A 32 3.13 15.78 -9.90
CA GLY A 32 2.33 15.75 -11.13
C GLY A 32 1.24 16.82 -11.16
N ASN A 33 0.43 16.92 -10.11
CA ASN A 33 -0.61 17.94 -9.95
C ASN A 33 -0.07 19.37 -10.01
N GLN A 34 1.16 19.60 -9.53
CA GLN A 34 1.76 20.93 -9.47
C GLN A 34 2.46 21.31 -10.78
N LEU A 35 2.91 20.32 -11.56
CA LEU A 35 3.72 20.51 -12.76
C LEU A 35 2.92 20.36 -14.07
N SER A 36 1.75 19.72 -14.04
CA SER A 36 0.95 19.45 -15.22
C SER A 36 -0.54 19.64 -14.96
N SER A 37 -1.24 20.19 -15.96
CA SER A 37 -2.70 20.25 -16.03
C SER A 37 -3.35 18.93 -16.48
N ASP A 38 -2.58 17.88 -16.72
CA ASP A 38 -3.13 16.58 -17.12
C ASP A 38 -3.34 15.65 -15.93
N VAL A 39 -2.67 15.91 -14.81
CA VAL A 39 -2.79 15.12 -13.57
C VAL A 39 -3.60 15.91 -12.56
N HIS A 40 -4.79 15.42 -12.24
CA HIS A 40 -5.71 16.08 -11.31
C HIS A 40 -6.17 15.12 -10.21
N TRP A 41 -5.29 14.87 -9.24
CA TRP A 41 -5.65 14.12 -8.03
C TRP A 41 -6.25 15.07 -7.01
N THR A 42 -7.47 14.79 -6.56
CA THR A 42 -8.08 15.47 -5.43
C THR A 42 -7.44 15.03 -4.12
N LEU A 43 -7.69 15.77 -3.03
CA LEU A 43 -7.25 15.37 -1.69
C LEU A 43 -7.77 13.96 -1.31
N LEU A 44 -8.97 13.60 -1.80
CA LEU A 44 -9.55 12.28 -1.57
C LEU A 44 -8.74 11.17 -2.27
N ASP A 45 -8.25 11.42 -3.49
CA ASP A 45 -7.43 10.45 -4.24
C ASP A 45 -6.11 10.15 -3.51
N PHE A 46 -5.47 11.18 -2.96
CA PHE A 46 -4.29 11.01 -2.10
C PHE A 46 -4.61 10.22 -0.83
N ALA A 47 -5.72 10.51 -0.17
CA ALA A 47 -6.13 9.81 1.04
C ALA A 47 -6.46 8.33 0.77
N VAL A 48 -7.17 8.05 -0.32
CA VAL A 48 -7.52 6.69 -0.75
C VAL A 48 -6.27 5.90 -1.14
N MET A 49 -5.44 6.44 -2.04
CA MET A 49 -4.22 5.76 -2.48
C MET A 49 -3.21 5.59 -1.34
N GLY A 50 -3.06 6.60 -0.48
CA GLY A 50 -2.23 6.52 0.71
C GLY A 50 -2.66 5.44 1.68
N SER A 51 -3.98 5.33 1.92
CA SER A 51 -4.55 4.27 2.76
C SER A 51 -4.31 2.89 2.15
N LEU A 52 -4.52 2.75 0.83
CA LEU A 52 -4.31 1.52 0.07
C LEU A 52 -2.85 1.03 0.15
N LEU A 53 -1.89 1.92 -0.13
CA LEU A 53 -0.46 1.62 -0.07
C LEU A 53 -0.01 1.27 1.35
N PHE A 54 -0.49 2.03 2.35
CA PHE A 54 -0.14 1.79 3.75
C PHE A 54 -0.66 0.44 4.25
N VAL A 55 -1.92 0.12 3.94
CA VAL A 55 -2.52 -1.17 4.30
C VAL A 55 -1.78 -2.31 3.58
N PHE A 56 -1.55 -2.18 2.27
CA PHE A 56 -0.81 -3.19 1.50
C PHE A 56 0.59 -3.46 2.07
N GLY A 57 1.39 -2.41 2.29
CA GLY A 57 2.74 -2.54 2.83
C GLY A 57 2.75 -3.10 4.26
N SER A 58 1.75 -2.75 5.08
CA SER A 58 1.59 -3.27 6.44
C SER A 58 1.25 -4.77 6.42
N VAL A 59 0.27 -5.17 5.60
CA VAL A 59 -0.14 -6.58 5.45
C VAL A 59 1.01 -7.44 4.96
N VAL A 60 1.74 -6.99 3.93
CA VAL A 60 2.91 -7.72 3.43
C VAL A 60 4.01 -7.82 4.49
N THR A 61 4.30 -6.73 5.21
CA THR A 61 5.27 -6.71 6.31
C THR A 61 4.91 -7.71 7.40
N VAL A 62 3.66 -7.69 7.87
CA VAL A 62 3.17 -8.61 8.90
C VAL A 62 3.22 -10.05 8.38
N ALA A 63 2.74 -10.29 7.17
CA ALA A 63 2.71 -11.62 6.57
C ALA A 63 4.09 -12.25 6.42
N ILE A 64 5.11 -11.48 6.02
CA ILE A 64 6.50 -11.98 5.93
C ILE A 64 7.00 -12.46 7.31
N ASN A 65 6.60 -11.79 8.38
CA ASN A 65 7.01 -12.14 9.75
C ASN A 65 6.23 -13.33 10.32
N LEU A 66 4.94 -13.49 9.97
CA LEU A 66 4.07 -14.54 10.51
C LEU A 66 4.07 -15.83 9.67
N THR A 67 4.44 -15.74 8.39
CA THR A 67 4.25 -16.84 7.43
C THR A 67 5.59 -17.52 7.09
N PRO A 68 5.62 -18.86 7.01
CA PRO A 68 6.81 -19.60 6.59
C PRO A 68 7.23 -19.23 5.16
N ALA A 69 8.53 -19.27 4.88
CA ALA A 69 9.12 -18.79 3.62
C ALA A 69 8.45 -19.36 2.35
N ARG A 70 7.99 -20.63 2.41
CA ARG A 70 7.31 -21.33 1.31
C ARG A 70 5.97 -20.70 0.92
N LEU A 71 5.27 -20.08 1.88
CA LEU A 71 3.96 -19.46 1.69
C LEU A 71 4.04 -17.95 1.46
N ARG A 72 5.21 -17.33 1.61
CA ARG A 72 5.38 -15.87 1.43
C ARG A 72 5.09 -15.43 0.01
N LEU A 73 5.59 -16.15 -1.00
CA LEU A 73 5.40 -15.81 -2.40
C LEU A 73 3.91 -15.90 -2.82
N PRO A 74 3.20 -17.03 -2.64
CA PRO A 74 1.79 -17.10 -3.04
C PRO A 74 0.92 -16.10 -2.26
N PHE A 75 1.21 -15.86 -0.98
CA PHE A 75 0.51 -14.84 -0.21
C PHE A 75 0.75 -13.43 -0.75
N ALA A 76 2.01 -13.05 -0.98
CA ALA A 76 2.35 -11.75 -1.54
C ALA A 76 1.71 -11.54 -2.92
N THR A 77 1.70 -12.57 -3.77
CA THR A 77 1.02 -12.54 -5.06
C THR A 77 -0.48 -12.29 -4.90
N ALA A 78 -1.16 -13.03 -4.02
CA ALA A 78 -2.59 -12.85 -3.76
C ALA A 78 -2.93 -11.43 -3.25
N VAL A 79 -2.13 -10.92 -2.31
CA VAL A 79 -2.32 -9.57 -1.75
C VAL A 79 -2.06 -8.50 -2.81
N THR A 80 -1.07 -8.69 -3.69
CA THR A 80 -0.82 -7.77 -4.82
C THR A 80 -1.99 -7.77 -5.79
N PHE A 81 -2.57 -8.92 -6.13
CA PHE A 81 -3.76 -8.97 -6.98
C PHE A 81 -4.95 -8.27 -6.33
N ALA A 82 -5.19 -8.48 -5.03
CA ALA A 82 -6.24 -7.79 -4.30
C ALA A 82 -6.02 -6.26 -4.28
N PHE A 83 -4.76 -5.82 -4.09
CA PHE A 83 -4.40 -4.40 -4.14
C PHE A 83 -4.68 -3.78 -5.51
N VAL A 84 -4.21 -4.41 -6.59
CA VAL A 84 -4.43 -3.92 -7.96
C VAL A 84 -5.92 -3.91 -8.30
N TYR A 85 -6.66 -4.94 -7.89
CA TYR A 85 -8.11 -5.01 -8.06
C TYR A 85 -8.81 -3.84 -7.37
N LEU A 86 -8.53 -3.61 -6.08
CA LEU A 86 -9.14 -2.51 -5.32
C LEU A 86 -8.77 -1.15 -5.89
N TRP A 87 -7.51 -0.97 -6.29
CA TRP A 87 -7.06 0.27 -6.91
C TRP A 87 -7.77 0.52 -8.25
N ALA A 88 -7.85 -0.48 -9.12
CA ALA A 88 -8.52 -0.37 -10.40
C ALA A 88 -10.02 -0.11 -10.25
N GLU A 89 -10.65 -0.70 -9.24
CA GLU A 89 -12.06 -0.45 -8.95
C GLU A 89 -12.32 0.97 -8.46
N LEU A 90 -11.45 1.49 -7.60
CA LEU A 90 -11.60 2.85 -7.08
C LEU A 90 -11.18 3.92 -8.10
N ALA A 91 -10.21 3.63 -8.97
CA ALA A 91 -9.68 4.59 -9.94
C ALA A 91 -10.49 4.62 -11.24
N VAL A 92 -10.94 3.47 -11.71
CA VAL A 92 -11.58 3.32 -13.03
C VAL A 92 -13.05 2.90 -12.90
N GLY A 93 -13.48 2.27 -11.79
CA GLY A 93 -14.86 1.83 -11.61
C GLY A 93 -15.24 0.65 -12.51
N LEU A 94 -14.30 -0.28 -12.75
CA LEU A 94 -14.43 -1.33 -13.77
C LEU A 94 -15.59 -2.30 -13.53
N PHE A 95 -15.92 -2.64 -12.27
CA PHE A 95 -16.84 -3.72 -11.95
C PHE A 95 -18.21 -3.25 -11.43
N PHE A 96 -18.30 -2.12 -10.72
CA PHE A 96 -19.60 -1.59 -10.26
C PHE A 96 -20.41 -0.89 -11.36
N ASN A 97 -19.83 -0.58 -12.53
CA ASN A 97 -20.49 0.14 -13.62
C ASN A 97 -21.15 -0.77 -14.69
N ILE A 98 -21.08 -2.11 -14.58
CA ILE A 98 -21.60 -3.07 -15.58
C ILE A 98 -23.14 -3.19 -15.65
N GLY A 99 -23.88 -2.15 -15.23
CA GLY A 99 -25.35 -2.15 -15.21
C GLY A 99 -26.03 -0.80 -14.98
N SER A 100 -25.36 0.32 -15.24
CA SER A 100 -25.98 1.67 -15.19
C SER A 100 -26.05 2.32 -16.57
#